data_AF-B4FP53-F1
#
_entry.id   AF-B4FP53-F1
#
_cell.length_a   1.000
_cell.length_b   1.000
_cell.length_c   1.000
_cell.angle_alpha   90.00
_cell.angle_beta   90.00
_cell.angle_gamma   90.00
#
_symmetry.space_group_name_H-M   'P 1'
#
loop_
_entity.id
_entity.type
_entity.pdbx_description
1 polymer ?
#
loop_
_entity_poly.entity_id
_entity_poly.type
_entity_poly.pdbx_seq_one_letter_code
_entity_poly.pdbx_strand_id
1 'polypeptide(L)'
;MIETLFVSNSTWRSSKSGIKAPNSSSCSQENKVLDPKKSQNIAIMLRALNATKEEVCRALLDGQAESLGSELLEMLLKMAPSREEEIKLKECREDAVSKLGPAESFLKAVLAIPFAFKRVEAMLYITNFDLEVDYLKTSSSSSEESSAP
;
A
#
# COMPACT_ATOMS: atom_id res chain seq x y z
N MET A 1 -27.55 26.06 4.14
CA MET A 1 -26.82 26.75 5.23
C MET A 1 -25.65 25.87 5.61
N ILE A 2 -24.41 26.33 5.42
CA ILE A 2 -23.19 25.53 5.65
C ILE A 2 -22.76 25.50 7.13
N GLU A 3 -23.52 26.19 7.99
CA GLU A 3 -23.14 26.49 9.37
C GLU A 3 -23.17 25.27 10.31
N THR A 4 -23.74 24.15 9.88
CA THR A 4 -23.65 22.86 10.58
C THR A 4 -22.35 22.10 10.33
N LEU A 5 -21.51 22.53 9.37
CA LEU A 5 -20.26 21.82 9.03
C LEU A 5 -19.03 22.32 9.80
N PHE A 6 -19.10 23.48 10.45
CA PHE A 6 -17.97 24.10 11.15
C PHE A 6 -18.30 24.55 12.58
N VAL A 7 -19.18 23.83 13.28
CA VAL A 7 -19.45 24.11 14.70
C VAL A 7 -18.23 23.72 15.53
N SER A 8 -17.34 24.69 15.73
CA SER A 8 -16.29 24.68 16.73
C SER A 8 -16.92 24.86 18.11
N ASN A 9 -16.99 23.79 18.91
CA ASN A 9 -17.48 23.89 20.28
C ASN A 9 -16.41 24.55 21.18
N SER A 10 -16.30 25.88 21.10
CA SER A 10 -15.63 26.70 22.11
C SER A 10 -16.65 27.09 23.19
N THR A 11 -16.91 26.16 24.11
CA THR A 11 -17.49 26.53 25.41
C THR A 11 -16.65 25.91 26.52
N TRP A 12 -15.72 26.75 26.98
CA TRP A 12 -15.14 26.73 28.30
C TRP A 12 -16.17 26.35 29.37
N ARG A 13 -16.03 25.14 29.93
CA ARG A 13 -16.66 24.72 31.19
C ARG A 13 -15.54 24.30 32.13
N SER A 14 -15.15 25.21 33.00
CA SER A 14 -14.34 24.92 34.19
C SER A 14 -15.07 23.95 35.10
N SER A 15 -14.48 22.76 35.30
CA SER A 15 -14.66 21.97 36.51
C SER A 15 -13.52 20.97 36.64
N LYS A 16 -12.74 21.13 37.72
CA LYS A 16 -11.63 20.28 38.14
C LYS A 16 -12.07 18.81 38.25
N SER A 17 -11.43 17.94 37.48
CA SER A 17 -11.11 16.56 37.89
C SER A 17 -9.99 16.07 36.99
N GLY A 18 -8.89 15.64 37.60
CA GLY A 18 -7.69 15.24 36.88
C GLY A 18 -7.90 13.96 36.11
N ILE A 19 -7.98 14.07 34.77
CA ILE A 19 -7.51 13.04 33.86
C ILE A 19 -6.80 13.79 32.75
N LYS A 20 -5.46 13.79 32.80
CA LYS A 20 -4.65 14.11 31.63
C LYS A 20 -5.14 13.15 30.54
N ALA A 21 -5.77 13.68 29.49
CA ALA A 21 -5.90 12.95 28.25
C ALA A 21 -4.52 12.37 27.94
N PRO A 22 -4.36 11.05 27.78
CA PRO A 22 -3.08 10.53 27.40
C PRO A 22 -2.80 11.15 26.04
N ASN A 23 -1.72 11.93 25.99
CA ASN A 23 -0.98 12.24 24.78
C ASN A 23 -1.21 11.12 23.76
N SER A 24 -1.61 11.48 22.54
CA SER A 24 -1.48 10.62 21.38
C SER A 24 -0.17 9.85 21.51
N SER A 25 -0.37 8.57 21.79
CA SER A 25 0.52 7.70 22.54
C SER A 25 1.96 7.80 22.07
N SER A 26 2.87 7.95 23.03
CA SER A 26 4.30 7.68 22.89
C SER A 26 4.62 6.19 22.61
N CYS A 27 3.70 5.45 21.99
CA CYS A 27 3.86 4.05 21.60
C CYS A 27 4.44 3.92 20.17
N SER A 28 4.75 5.04 19.51
CA SER A 28 5.15 5.07 18.10
C SER A 28 6.66 5.10 17.85
N GLN A 29 7.51 4.98 18.87
CA GLN A 29 8.97 5.18 18.71
C GLN A 29 9.77 3.87 18.69
N GLU A 30 9.36 2.82 19.43
CA GLU A 30 10.21 1.64 19.62
C GLU A 30 9.95 0.46 18.66
N ASN A 31 8.87 0.48 17.88
CA ASN A 31 8.54 -0.57 16.88
C ASN A 31 8.48 -0.05 15.44
N LYS A 32 9.17 1.07 15.14
CA LYS A 32 9.28 1.57 13.77
C LYS A 32 10.27 0.73 12.99
N VAL A 33 9.80 -0.40 12.47
CA VAL A 33 10.57 -1.25 11.56
C VAL A 33 10.79 -0.53 10.23
N LEU A 34 9.79 0.22 9.77
CA LEU A 34 9.83 1.05 8.58
C LEU A 34 10.15 2.51 8.90
N ASP A 35 10.77 3.19 7.94
CA ASP A 35 10.87 4.64 7.97
C ASP A 35 9.46 5.29 8.03
N PRO A 36 9.23 6.31 8.87
CA PRO A 36 7.92 6.95 9.01
C PRO A 36 7.34 7.46 7.69
N LYS A 37 8.16 7.92 6.74
CA LYS A 37 7.70 8.37 5.42
C LYS A 37 7.19 7.20 4.57
N LYS A 38 7.89 6.06 4.59
CA LYS A 38 7.45 4.84 3.90
C LYS A 38 6.15 4.30 4.49
N SER A 39 6.09 4.18 5.82
CA SER A 39 4.89 3.72 6.54
C SER A 39 3.68 4.60 6.21
N GLN A 40 3.87 5.93 6.15
CA GLN A 40 2.83 6.86 5.76
C GLN A 40 2.39 6.71 4.29
N ASN A 41 3.33 6.57 3.35
CA ASN A 41 3.01 6.35 1.94
C ASN A 41 2.16 5.08 1.75
N ILE A 42 2.53 3.98 2.42
CA ILE A 42 1.78 2.73 2.39
C ILE A 42 0.38 2.91 2.99
N ALA A 43 0.25 3.63 4.11
CA ALA A 43 -1.04 3.88 4.75
C ALA A 43 -1.96 4.82 3.95
N ILE A 44 -1.40 5.69 3.09
CA ILE A 44 -2.16 6.52 2.15
C ILE A 44 -2.62 5.65 0.98
N MET A 45 -1.70 4.88 0.41
CA MET A 45 -1.99 3.91 -0.64
C MET A 45 -3.16 2.99 -0.25
N LEU A 46 -3.08 2.34 0.92
CA LEU A 46 -4.12 1.44 1.43
C LEU A 46 -5.47 2.14 1.70
N ARG A 47 -5.49 3.47 1.79
CA ARG A 47 -6.74 4.25 1.89
C ARG A 47 -7.29 4.65 0.54
N ALA A 48 -6.41 4.93 -0.43
CA ALA A 48 -6.79 5.29 -1.79
C ALA A 48 -7.30 4.07 -2.56
N LEU A 49 -6.69 2.92 -2.32
CA LEU A 49 -7.16 1.64 -2.78
C LEU A 49 -8.19 1.19 -1.75
N ASN A 50 -9.46 1.19 -2.09
CA ASN A 50 -10.50 0.55 -1.29
C ASN A 50 -10.34 -0.99 -1.22
N ALA A 51 -9.12 -1.51 -1.34
CA ALA A 51 -8.75 -2.91 -1.25
C ALA A 51 -8.25 -3.23 0.17
N THR A 52 -8.76 -4.32 0.72
CA THR A 52 -8.35 -4.84 2.02
C THR A 52 -7.01 -5.58 1.92
N LYS A 53 -6.28 -5.68 3.04
CA LYS A 53 -5.02 -6.43 3.08
C LYS A 53 -5.23 -7.89 2.65
N GLU A 54 -6.37 -8.47 2.99
CA GLU A 54 -6.76 -9.84 2.67
C GLU A 54 -6.98 -10.03 1.16
N GLU A 55 -7.65 -9.08 0.51
CA GLU A 55 -7.86 -9.11 -0.94
C GLU A 55 -6.53 -9.04 -1.68
N VAL A 56 -5.64 -8.12 -1.28
CA VAL A 56 -4.32 -8.00 -1.91
C VAL A 56 -3.50 -9.28 -1.72
N CYS A 57 -3.46 -9.82 -0.50
CA CYS A 57 -2.72 -11.06 -0.23
C CYS A 57 -3.28 -12.24 -1.02
N ARG A 58 -4.62 -12.36 -1.12
CA ARG A 58 -5.28 -13.42 -1.88
C ARG A 58 -4.99 -13.30 -3.37
N ALA A 59 -5.13 -12.10 -3.93
CA ALA A 59 -4.84 -11.86 -5.34
C ALA A 59 -3.37 -12.18 -5.69
N LEU A 60 -2.42 -11.86 -4.80
CA LEU A 60 -1.01 -12.22 -4.96
C LEU A 60 -0.75 -13.74 -4.87
N LEU A 61 -1.51 -14.45 -4.03
CA LEU A 61 -1.42 -15.91 -3.91
C LEU A 61 -1.99 -16.61 -5.15
N ASP A 62 -3.16 -16.17 -5.60
CA ASP A 62 -3.92 -16.75 -6.71
C ASP A 62 -3.44 -16.26 -8.09
N GLY A 63 -2.57 -15.24 -8.14
CA GLY A 63 -2.02 -14.69 -9.37
C GLY A 63 -3.02 -13.86 -10.19
N GLN A 64 -4.02 -13.26 -9.55
CA GLN A 64 -5.11 -12.52 -10.21
C GLN A 64 -4.71 -11.09 -10.54
N ALA A 65 -3.91 -10.90 -11.60
CA ALA A 65 -3.32 -9.60 -11.97
C ALA A 65 -4.38 -8.53 -12.30
N GLU A 66 -5.44 -8.92 -13.01
CA GLU A 66 -6.54 -8.02 -13.38
C GLU A 66 -7.30 -7.44 -12.17
N SER A 67 -7.37 -8.20 -11.07
CA SER A 67 -8.10 -7.77 -9.87
C SER A 67 -7.40 -6.64 -9.11
N LEU A 68 -6.07 -6.57 -9.20
CA LEU A 68 -5.27 -5.53 -8.54
C LEU A 68 -5.11 -4.32 -9.46
N GLY A 69 -4.98 -4.54 -10.76
CA GLY A 69 -4.69 -3.48 -11.74
C GLY A 69 -3.23 -3.03 -11.71
N SER A 70 -2.78 -2.45 -12.83
CA SER A 70 -1.38 -2.04 -13.03
C SER A 70 -0.94 -0.93 -12.06
N GLU A 71 -1.81 0.05 -11.78
CA GLU A 71 -1.52 1.16 -10.85
C GLU A 71 -1.18 0.66 -9.44
N LEU A 72 -1.96 -0.29 -8.93
CA LEU A 72 -1.72 -0.91 -7.62
C LEU A 72 -0.43 -1.72 -7.62
N LEU A 73 -0.23 -2.55 -8.65
CA LEU A 73 0.96 -3.38 -8.77
C LEU A 73 2.24 -2.52 -8.83
N GLU A 74 2.23 -1.41 -9.57
CA GLU A 74 3.33 -0.45 -9.58
C GLU A 74 3.59 0.18 -8.21
N MET A 75 2.53 0.57 -7.51
CA MET A 75 2.66 1.22 -6.21
C MET A 75 3.16 0.25 -5.14
N LEU A 76 2.71 -1.00 -5.18
CA LEU A 76 3.23 -2.11 -4.38
C LEU A 76 4.72 -2.30 -4.62
N LEU A 77 5.15 -2.29 -5.88
CA LEU A 77 6.56 -2.47 -6.25
C LEU A 77 7.44 -1.30 -5.77
N LYS A 78 6.94 -0.06 -5.87
CA LYS A 78 7.62 1.15 -5.34
C LYS A 78 7.77 1.12 -3.82
N MET A 79 6.91 0.39 -3.12
CA MET A 79 6.91 0.24 -1.66
C MET A 79 7.61 -1.04 -1.18
N ALA A 80 8.38 -1.71 -2.05
CA ALA A 80 9.17 -2.87 -1.66
C ALA A 80 10.11 -2.51 -0.48
N PRO A 81 10.04 -3.25 0.64
CA PRO A 81 10.94 -3.05 1.76
C PRO A 81 12.38 -3.36 1.34
N SER A 82 13.35 -2.71 1.98
CA SER A 82 14.76 -3.08 1.83
C SER A 82 15.01 -4.44 2.48
N ARG A 83 16.15 -5.08 2.13
CA ARG A 83 16.53 -6.38 2.71
C ARG A 83 16.58 -6.35 4.23
N GLU A 84 17.07 -5.26 4.81
CA GLU A 84 17.14 -5.06 6.27
C GLU A 84 15.75 -4.89 6.88
N GLU A 85 14.86 -4.16 6.22
CA GLU A 85 13.46 -3.98 6.65
C GLU A 85 12.70 -5.32 6.59
N GLU A 86 12.91 -6.13 5.55
CA GLU A 86 12.33 -7.47 5.44
C GLU A 86 12.73 -8.39 6.59
N ILE A 87 14.02 -8.42 6.92
CA ILE A 87 14.54 -9.24 8.01
C ILE A 87 13.86 -8.84 9.32
N LYS A 88 13.83 -7.53 9.62
CA LYS A 88 13.19 -7.01 10.83
C LYS A 88 11.68 -7.29 10.88
N LEU A 89 10.98 -7.18 9.75
CA LEU A 89 9.54 -7.49 9.66
C LEU A 89 9.26 -8.99 9.90
N LYS A 90 10.14 -9.87 9.41
CA LYS A 90 10.05 -11.32 9.59
C LYS A 90 10.43 -11.77 11.00
N GLU A 91 11.44 -11.15 11.60
CA GLU A 91 11.90 -11.44 12.97
C GLU A 91 10.94 -10.93 14.06
N CYS A 92 10.07 -9.98 13.71
CA CYS A 92 9.07 -9.47 14.62
C CYS A 92 8.11 -10.62 15.03
N ARG A 93 8.04 -10.94 16.33
CA ARG A 93 7.19 -12.03 16.85
C ARG A 93 5.71 -11.76 16.59
N GLU A 94 4.91 -12.82 16.47
CA GLU A 94 3.45 -12.71 16.28
C GLU A 94 2.75 -11.97 17.42
N ASP A 95 3.26 -12.12 18.65
CA ASP A 95 2.78 -11.44 19.87
C ASP A 95 2.89 -9.90 19.77
N ALA A 96 3.77 -9.41 18.89
CA ALA A 96 4.00 -7.99 18.61
C ALA A 96 3.25 -7.48 17.37
N VAL A 97 2.49 -8.34 16.67
CA VAL A 97 1.67 -7.93 15.50
C VAL A 97 0.58 -6.94 15.91
N SER A 98 0.02 -7.09 17.10
CA SER A 98 -0.91 -6.12 17.70
C SER A 98 -0.27 -4.75 18.00
N LYS A 99 1.06 -4.67 17.99
CA LYS A 99 1.84 -3.42 18.21
C LYS A 99 2.40 -2.85 16.91
N LEU A 100 2.33 -3.58 15.80
CA LEU A 100 2.75 -3.10 14.48
C LEU A 100 1.67 -2.16 13.93
N GLY A 101 2.10 -1.09 13.26
CA GLY A 101 1.19 -0.19 12.57
C GLY A 101 0.52 -0.89 11.37
N PRO A 102 -0.52 -0.27 10.79
CA PRO A 102 -1.27 -0.86 9.68
C PRO A 102 -0.39 -1.13 8.46
N ALA A 103 0.60 -0.28 8.17
CA ALA A 103 1.53 -0.46 7.05
C ALA A 103 2.51 -1.62 7.30
N GLU A 104 3.06 -1.72 8.51
CA GLU A 104 3.99 -2.78 8.87
C GLU A 104 3.27 -4.14 8.94
N SER A 105 2.04 -4.17 9.47
CA SER A 105 1.21 -5.38 9.45
C SER A 105 0.87 -5.82 8.02
N PHE A 106 0.61 -4.87 7.13
CA PHE A 106 0.36 -5.15 5.72
C PHE A 106 1.59 -5.75 5.04
N LEU A 107 2.74 -5.08 5.14
CA LEU A 107 3.98 -5.59 4.52
C LEU A 107 4.41 -6.93 5.10
N LYS A 108 4.21 -7.16 6.40
CA LYS A 108 4.49 -8.47 7.01
C LYS A 108 3.62 -9.57 6.42
N ALA A 109 2.33 -9.31 6.20
CA ALA A 109 1.42 -10.26 5.56
C ALA A 109 1.84 -10.55 4.10
N VAL A 110 2.20 -9.52 3.34
CA VAL A 110 2.73 -9.67 1.97
C VAL A 110 4.04 -10.47 1.96
N LEU A 111 4.96 -10.20 2.88
CA LEU A 111 6.24 -10.92 3.01
C LEU A 111 6.10 -12.38 3.46
N ALA A 112 4.95 -12.76 4.02
CA ALA A 112 4.64 -14.16 4.31
C ALA A 112 4.36 -14.96 3.02
N ILE A 113 4.03 -14.29 1.92
CA ILE A 113 3.82 -14.92 0.62
C ILE A 113 5.18 -15.20 -0.03
N PRO A 114 5.46 -16.46 -0.44
CA PRO A 114 6.70 -16.80 -1.12
C PRO A 114 6.87 -15.98 -2.41
N PHE A 115 8.01 -15.28 -2.50
CA PHE A 115 8.38 -14.46 -3.65
C PHE A 115 7.38 -13.34 -3.98
N ALA A 116 6.70 -12.77 -2.98
CA ALA A 116 5.64 -11.77 -3.14
C ALA A 116 5.97 -10.66 -4.18
N PHE A 117 7.12 -9.99 -4.05
CA PHE A 117 7.47 -8.90 -4.96
C PHE A 117 7.83 -9.37 -6.38
N LYS A 118 8.37 -10.59 -6.54
CA LYS A 118 8.55 -11.17 -7.88
C LYS A 118 7.22 -11.52 -8.52
N ARG A 119 6.23 -11.95 -7.73
CA ARG A 119 4.86 -12.16 -8.21
C ARG A 119 4.22 -10.84 -8.64
N VAL A 120 4.39 -9.77 -7.86
CA VAL A 120 3.94 -8.41 -8.24
C VAL A 120 4.55 -7.99 -9.57
N GLU A 121 5.86 -8.15 -9.74
CA GLU A 121 6.58 -7.81 -10.98
C GLU A 121 6.06 -8.62 -12.18
N ALA A 122 5.88 -9.93 -12.03
CA ALA A 122 5.33 -10.78 -13.08
C ALA A 122 3.87 -10.43 -13.41
N MET A 123 3.04 -10.16 -12.40
CA MET A 123 1.65 -9.75 -12.58
C MET A 123 1.56 -8.40 -13.30
N LEU A 124 2.43 -7.44 -12.96
CA LEU A 124 2.50 -6.14 -13.63
C LEU A 124 2.83 -6.29 -15.11
N TYR A 125 3.81 -7.15 -15.43
CA TYR A 125 4.14 -7.49 -16.81
C TYR A 125 2.95 -8.09 -17.56
N ILE A 126 2.25 -9.06 -16.96
CA ILE A 126 1.06 -9.68 -17.57
C ILE A 126 -0.01 -8.63 -17.87
N THR A 127 -0.31 -7.71 -16.94
CA THR A 127 -1.30 -6.64 -17.18
C THR A 127 -0.93 -5.67 -18.28
N ASN A 128 0.36 -5.45 -18.54
CA ASN A 128 0.82 -4.53 -19.58
C ASN A 128 1.06 -5.23 -20.94
N PHE A 129 1.12 -6.56 -20.94
CA PHE A 129 1.51 -7.34 -22.12
C PHE A 129 0.58 -7.10 -23.32
N ASP A 130 -0.74 -7.15 -23.12
CA ASP A 130 -1.70 -6.97 -24.21
C ASP A 130 -1.61 -5.56 -24.81
N LEU A 131 -1.40 -4.54 -23.97
CA LEU A 131 -1.20 -3.15 -24.40
C LEU A 131 0.10 -2.99 -25.19
N GLU A 132 1.20 -3.60 -24.74
CA GLU A 132 2.48 -3.58 -25.46
C GLU A 132 2.38 -4.29 -26.82
N VAL A 133 1.70 -5.44 -26.87
CA VAL A 133 1.49 -6.20 -28.10
C VAL A 133 0.65 -5.40 -29.10
N ASP A 134 -0.43 -4.78 -28.65
CA ASP A 134 -1.29 -3.98 -29.54
C ASP A 134 -0.62 -2.69 -30.00
N TYR A 135 0.18 -2.04 -29.14
CA TYR A 135 1.05 -0.94 -29.52
C TYR A 135 2.04 -1.36 -30.62
N LEU A 136 2.71 -2.50 -30.45
CA LEU A 136 3.65 -3.02 -31.43
C LEU A 136 2.97 -3.33 -32.76
N LYS A 137 1.81 -3.98 -32.75
CA LYS A 137 1.02 -4.27 -33.96
C LYS A 137 0.66 -2.98 -34.69
N THR A 138 0.07 -2.00 -34.01
CA THR A 138 -0.37 -0.74 -34.62
C THR A 138 0.80 0.09 -35.17
N SER A 139 1.95 0.08 -34.48
CA SER A 139 3.18 0.74 -34.97
C SER A 139 3.75 0.10 -36.24
N SER A 140 3.63 -1.24 -36.37
CA SER A 140 4.07 -1.97 -37.56
C SER A 140 3.18 -1.68 -38.77
N SER A 141 1.86 -1.71 -38.61
CA SER A 141 0.93 -1.38 -39.71
C SER A 141 1.02 0.08 -40.14
N SER A 142 1.19 1.03 -39.20
CA SER A 142 1.37 2.44 -39.54
C SER A 142 2.65 2.71 -40.35
N SER A 143 3.70 1.90 -40.18
CA SER A 143 4.95 2.05 -40.96
C SER A 143 4.83 1.44 -42.36
N GLU A 144 4.06 0.35 -42.52
CA GLU A 144 3.80 -0.27 -43.82
C GLU A 144 2.91 0.60 -44.72
N GLU A 145 1.90 1.28 -44.15
CA GLU A 145 1.00 2.17 -44.89
C GLU A 145 1.72 3.42 -45.46
N SER A 146 2.75 3.92 -44.76
CA SER A 146 3.57 5.06 -45.20
C SER A 146 4.56 4.70 -46.32
N SER A 147 4.79 3.41 -46.56
CA SER A 147 5.67 2.89 -47.61
C SER A 147 4.93 2.46 -48.88
N ALA A 148 3.60 2.64 -48.93
CA ALA A 148 2.82 2.37 -50.13
C ALA A 148 3.02 3.49 -51.19
N PRO A 149 3.29 3.14 -52.46
CA PRO A 149 3.62 4.08 -53.55
C PRO A 149 2.45 4.94 -54.04
#